data_AF-A0A970I4V2-F1
#
_entry.id   AF-A0A970I4V2-F1
#
_cell.length_a   1.000
_cell.length_b   1.000
_cell.length_c   1.000
_cell.angle_alpha   90.00
_cell.angle_beta   90.00
_cell.angle_gamma   90.00
#
_symmetry.space_group_name_H-M   'P 1'
#
loop_
_entity.id
_entity.type
_entity.pdbx_description
1 polymer ?
#
loop_
_entity_poly.entity_id
_entity_poly.type
_entity_poly.pdbx_seq_one_letter_code
_entity_poly.pdbx_strand_id
1 'polypeptide(L)'
;MKKTIAALPLVLLSLVLAGQAPFPARNEIRQFSLSTTCVVLEDDPFSFFNSYIRDAVQKYWTLTPFEFIDEEEFSLRRNNTDYSFIMLTETTYDRDKSGSAFNFINLVQGRNVKDIGKMPEICAVPLSAAGEDDLDYGYKMGAILLFMQKHAALIVAEPTKTGRRFLSFYNENIPQVTDKTILVRQEDLSPEIADTEKIKAVYPGRVEIVTEEEMIRAIEEKTPETVVLHRVGSSDDTHQGYCFKMLIGTDDAVMYYYNTHRTDGQNPNGLLPADLKRLARFR
;
A
#
# COMPACT_ATOMS: atom_id res chain seq x y z
N MET A 1 -5.19 2.22 -53.76
CA MET A 1 -6.22 1.91 -52.75
C MET A 1 -5.58 2.10 -51.38
N LYS A 2 -5.98 3.15 -50.64
CA LYS A 2 -5.40 3.51 -49.33
C LYS A 2 -5.90 2.52 -48.28
N LYS A 3 -4.99 1.84 -47.58
CA LYS A 3 -5.30 1.01 -46.41
C LYS A 3 -5.40 1.94 -45.20
N THR A 4 -6.61 2.13 -44.69
CA THR A 4 -6.84 2.78 -43.39
C THR A 4 -6.62 1.74 -42.31
N ILE A 5 -5.51 1.85 -41.58
CA ILE A 5 -5.29 1.15 -40.32
C ILE A 5 -6.13 1.89 -39.28
N ALA A 6 -7.18 1.24 -38.78
CA ALA A 6 -7.93 1.73 -37.64
C ALA A 6 -7.12 1.45 -36.37
N ALA A 7 -6.55 2.49 -35.77
CA ALA A 7 -5.99 2.41 -34.43
C ALA A 7 -7.16 2.41 -33.44
N LEU A 8 -7.30 1.33 -32.67
CA LEU A 8 -8.24 1.23 -31.56
C LEU A 8 -7.72 2.14 -30.43
N PRO A 9 -8.53 3.02 -29.81
CA PRO A 9 -8.06 3.79 -28.66
C PRO A 9 -7.97 2.87 -27.44
N LEU A 10 -6.79 2.86 -26.80
CA LEU A 10 -6.56 2.30 -25.47
C LEU A 10 -7.48 3.06 -24.50
N VAL A 11 -8.49 2.40 -23.95
CA VAL A 11 -9.35 3.00 -22.92
C VAL A 11 -8.67 2.76 -21.57
N LEU A 12 -7.82 3.71 -21.14
CA LEU A 12 -7.47 3.81 -19.72
C LEU A 12 -8.69 4.36 -18.96
N LEU A 13 -9.22 3.57 -18.02
CA LEU A 13 -10.26 4.02 -17.10
C LEU A 13 -9.63 4.92 -16.02
N SER A 14 -9.57 6.22 -16.25
CA SER A 14 -9.29 7.19 -15.18
C SER A 14 -10.53 7.32 -14.28
N LEU A 15 -10.55 6.60 -13.15
CA LEU A 15 -11.63 6.71 -12.16
C LEU A 15 -11.42 7.97 -11.30
N VAL A 16 -12.32 8.95 -11.43
CA VAL A 16 -12.40 10.12 -10.55
C VAL A 16 -13.11 9.69 -9.25
N LEU A 17 -12.35 9.44 -8.18
CA LEU A 17 -12.87 9.02 -6.88
C LEU A 17 -13.42 10.19 -6.06
N ALA A 18 -14.67 10.57 -6.33
CA ALA A 18 -15.45 11.40 -5.41
C ALA A 18 -16.05 10.55 -4.28
N GLY A 19 -15.23 10.29 -3.26
CA GLY A 19 -15.62 9.66 -1.98
C GLY A 19 -14.80 8.41 -1.67
N GLN A 20 -14.27 8.34 -0.43
CA GLN A 20 -13.57 7.16 0.08
C GLN A 20 -14.46 5.91 -0.09
N ALA A 21 -13.86 4.81 -0.54
CA ALA A 21 -14.56 3.55 -0.68
C ALA A 21 -15.23 3.16 0.67
N PRO A 22 -16.44 2.57 0.64
CA PRO A 22 -17.17 2.27 1.85
C PRO A 22 -16.46 1.19 2.66
N PHE A 23 -16.31 1.39 3.97
CA PHE A 23 -15.85 0.32 4.87
C PHE A 23 -16.93 -0.78 5.00
N PRO A 24 -16.57 -2.07 4.98
CA PRO A 24 -17.53 -3.17 5.00
C PRO A 24 -18.36 -3.20 6.28
N ALA A 25 -19.67 -3.41 6.13
CA ALA A 25 -20.57 -3.70 7.22
C ALA A 25 -20.30 -5.10 7.81
N ARG A 26 -20.82 -5.39 9.02
CA ARG A 26 -20.55 -6.66 9.73
C ARG A 26 -20.90 -7.91 8.92
N ASN A 27 -21.99 -7.85 8.16
CA ASN A 27 -22.40 -8.93 7.26
C ASN A 27 -21.45 -9.08 6.07
N GLU A 28 -20.96 -7.97 5.50
CA GLU A 28 -19.96 -7.97 4.42
C GLU A 28 -18.61 -8.51 4.91
N ILE A 29 -18.21 -8.19 6.14
CA ILE A 29 -17.01 -8.77 6.78
C ILE A 29 -17.14 -10.29 6.95
N ARG A 30 -18.31 -10.77 7.39
CA ARG A 30 -18.58 -12.21 7.49
C ARG A 30 -18.55 -12.86 6.11
N GLN A 31 -19.15 -12.22 5.11
CA GLN A 31 -19.17 -12.72 3.75
C GLN A 31 -17.75 -12.88 3.19
N PHE A 32 -16.88 -11.90 3.43
CA PHE A 32 -15.46 -11.98 3.04
C PHE A 32 -14.77 -13.24 3.59
N SER A 33 -15.03 -13.63 4.84
CA SER A 33 -14.40 -14.84 5.41
C SER A 33 -14.84 -16.15 4.73
N LEU A 34 -15.88 -16.09 3.88
CA LEU A 34 -16.44 -17.23 3.14
C LEU A 34 -16.18 -17.14 1.63
N SER A 35 -15.63 -16.01 1.14
CA SER A 35 -15.43 -15.78 -0.29
C SER A 35 -14.17 -16.44 -0.82
N THR A 36 -14.11 -16.60 -2.14
CA THR A 36 -12.85 -16.85 -2.86
C THR A 36 -12.21 -15.51 -3.22
N THR A 37 -10.95 -15.31 -2.86
CA THR A 37 -10.18 -14.13 -3.27
C THR A 37 -9.66 -14.30 -4.69
N CYS A 38 -10.23 -13.54 -5.60
CA CYS A 38 -9.74 -13.41 -6.96
C CYS A 38 -8.64 -12.34 -7.00
N VAL A 39 -7.43 -12.73 -7.41
CA VAL A 39 -6.35 -11.80 -7.70
C VAL A 39 -6.49 -11.36 -9.15
N VAL A 40 -6.87 -10.10 -9.35
CA VAL A 40 -7.09 -9.52 -10.68
C VAL A 40 -5.75 -9.09 -11.24
N LEU A 41 -5.43 -9.65 -12.40
CA LEU A 41 -4.19 -9.38 -13.11
C LEU A 41 -4.43 -8.31 -14.17
N GLU A 42 -3.46 -7.44 -14.34
CA GLU A 42 -3.49 -6.40 -15.38
C GLU A 42 -3.39 -7.02 -16.77
N ASP A 43 -4.06 -6.41 -17.75
CA ASP A 43 -3.95 -6.77 -19.17
C ASP A 43 -2.65 -6.20 -19.80
N ASP A 44 -1.52 -6.49 -19.14
CA ASP A 44 -0.17 -6.18 -19.61
C ASP A 44 0.75 -7.40 -19.42
N PRO A 45 1.25 -8.00 -20.52
CA PRO A 45 2.20 -9.11 -20.48
C PRO A 45 3.52 -8.80 -19.75
N PHE A 46 3.88 -7.52 -19.60
CA PHE A 46 5.10 -7.07 -18.93
C PHE A 46 4.83 -6.46 -17.55
N SER A 47 3.61 -6.58 -17.02
CA SER A 47 3.27 -6.05 -15.70
C SER A 47 4.14 -6.67 -14.61
N PHE A 48 4.94 -5.82 -13.96
CA PHE A 48 5.71 -6.17 -12.78
C PHE A 48 4.79 -6.53 -11.61
N PHE A 49 3.67 -5.82 -11.47
CA PHE A 49 2.63 -6.14 -10.49
C PHE A 49 2.18 -7.61 -10.63
N ASN A 50 1.83 -8.05 -11.84
CA ASN A 50 1.40 -9.41 -12.13
C ASN A 50 2.44 -10.45 -11.67
N SER A 51 3.73 -10.18 -11.90
CA SER A 51 4.82 -11.05 -11.45
C SER A 51 4.89 -11.10 -9.92
N TYR A 52 4.98 -9.94 -9.27
CA TYR A 52 5.15 -9.84 -7.82
C TYR A 52 3.95 -10.35 -7.03
N ILE A 53 2.73 -10.03 -7.47
CA ILE A 53 1.52 -10.45 -6.75
C ILE A 53 1.28 -11.96 -6.86
N ARG A 54 1.62 -12.57 -8.00
CA ARG A 54 1.52 -14.03 -8.15
C ARG A 54 2.39 -14.75 -7.14
N ASP A 55 3.67 -14.37 -7.06
CA ASP A 55 4.63 -15.01 -6.16
C ASP A 55 4.25 -14.75 -4.68
N ALA A 56 3.88 -13.50 -4.35
CA ALA A 56 3.48 -13.14 -2.99
C ALA A 56 2.20 -13.88 -2.55
N VAL A 57 1.15 -13.94 -3.37
CA VAL A 57 -0.11 -14.62 -3.02
C VAL A 57 0.12 -16.12 -2.86
N GLN A 58 0.84 -16.75 -3.78
CA GLN A 58 1.16 -18.19 -3.68
C GLN A 58 1.93 -18.53 -2.41
N LYS A 59 2.84 -17.64 -1.98
CA LYS A 59 3.69 -17.87 -0.81
C LYS A 59 3.02 -17.53 0.52
N TYR A 60 2.16 -16.51 0.56
CA TYR A 60 1.75 -15.89 1.82
C TYR A 60 0.22 -15.85 2.07
N TRP A 61 -0.61 -15.90 1.03
CA TRP A 61 -2.06 -15.78 1.21
C TRP A 61 -2.68 -17.10 1.69
N THR A 62 -3.34 -17.04 2.85
CA THR A 62 -3.95 -18.19 3.51
C THR A 62 -5.33 -17.89 4.09
N LEU A 63 -5.78 -16.63 4.07
CA LEU A 63 -7.01 -16.20 4.73
C LEU A 63 -8.29 -16.77 4.07
N THR A 64 -8.27 -16.94 2.76
CA THR A 64 -9.37 -17.47 1.94
C THR A 64 -8.79 -18.31 0.79
N PRO A 65 -9.59 -19.21 0.17
CA PRO A 65 -9.22 -19.78 -1.13
C PRO A 65 -8.93 -18.64 -2.12
N PHE A 66 -7.99 -18.85 -3.04
CA PHE A 66 -7.68 -17.84 -4.04
C PHE A 66 -7.58 -18.43 -5.45
N GLU A 67 -7.81 -17.57 -6.44
CA GLU A 67 -7.59 -17.85 -7.86
C GLU A 67 -7.07 -16.58 -8.55
N PHE A 68 -6.36 -16.75 -9.67
CA PHE A 68 -5.94 -15.65 -10.52
C PHE A 68 -6.94 -15.46 -11.66
N ILE A 69 -7.37 -14.22 -11.88
CA ILE A 69 -8.32 -13.87 -12.93
C ILE A 69 -7.84 -12.66 -13.72
N ASP A 70 -8.41 -12.43 -14.90
CA ASP A 70 -8.22 -11.22 -15.70
C ASP A 70 -9.36 -10.21 -15.46
N GLU A 71 -9.29 -9.07 -16.17
CA GLU A 71 -10.29 -8.00 -16.08
C GLU A 71 -11.68 -8.39 -16.61
N GLU A 72 -11.74 -9.32 -17.57
CA GLU A 72 -13.01 -9.82 -18.12
C GLU A 72 -13.75 -10.63 -17.05
N GLU A 73 -13.07 -11.58 -16.43
CA GLU A 73 -13.61 -12.35 -15.31
C GLU A 73 -13.94 -11.47 -14.11
N PHE A 74 -13.13 -10.44 -13.82
CA PHE A 74 -13.45 -9.46 -12.79
C PHE A 74 -14.78 -8.74 -13.10
N SER A 75 -14.96 -8.28 -14.33
CA SER A 75 -16.16 -7.58 -14.77
C SER A 75 -17.43 -8.42 -14.63
N LEU A 76 -17.32 -9.73 -14.86
CA LEU A 76 -18.40 -10.70 -14.68
C LEU A 76 -18.71 -10.97 -13.20
N ARG A 77 -17.67 -11.08 -12.36
CA ARG A 77 -17.79 -11.57 -10.97
C ARG A 77 -17.92 -10.47 -9.93
N ARG A 78 -17.53 -9.22 -10.19
CA ARG A 78 -17.49 -8.13 -9.20
C ARG A 78 -18.80 -7.85 -8.47
N ASN A 79 -19.93 -8.21 -9.09
CA ASN A 79 -21.27 -8.04 -8.51
C ASN A 79 -21.70 -9.20 -7.59
N ASN A 80 -20.93 -10.29 -7.56
CA ASN A 80 -21.21 -11.47 -6.75
C ASN A 80 -20.42 -11.40 -5.42
N THR A 81 -21.14 -11.56 -4.31
CA THR A 81 -20.59 -11.50 -2.95
C THR A 81 -19.81 -12.75 -2.57
N ASP A 82 -19.87 -13.83 -3.34
CA ASP A 82 -19.06 -15.05 -3.13
C ASP A 82 -17.57 -14.83 -3.48
N TYR A 83 -17.24 -13.67 -4.06
CA TYR A 83 -15.88 -13.30 -4.41
C TYR A 83 -15.42 -12.04 -3.67
N SER A 84 -14.14 -12.02 -3.36
CA SER A 84 -13.37 -10.83 -2.96
C SER A 84 -12.26 -10.62 -3.97
N PHE A 85 -11.72 -9.40 -4.07
CA PHE A 85 -10.78 -9.04 -5.12
C PHE A 85 -9.55 -8.38 -4.54
N ILE A 86 -8.38 -8.89 -4.91
CA ILE A 86 -7.11 -8.17 -4.80
C ILE A 86 -6.82 -7.56 -6.16
N MET A 87 -6.69 -6.24 -6.24
CA MET A 87 -6.47 -5.55 -7.51
C MET A 87 -5.65 -4.27 -7.33
N LEU A 88 -4.89 -3.92 -8.38
CA LEU A 88 -4.23 -2.63 -8.50
C LEU A 88 -5.25 -1.59 -8.98
N THR A 89 -5.25 -0.41 -8.37
CA THR A 89 -6.02 0.73 -8.87
C THR A 89 -5.18 1.99 -8.83
N GLU A 90 -5.38 2.84 -9.83
CA GLU A 90 -4.84 4.19 -9.83
C GLU A 90 -5.79 5.16 -9.11
N THR A 91 -5.26 5.93 -8.15
CA THR A 91 -6.00 6.97 -7.43
C THR A 91 -5.38 8.33 -7.67
N THR A 92 -6.19 9.27 -8.10
CA THR A 92 -5.86 10.71 -8.13
C THR A 92 -6.57 11.42 -6.99
N TYR A 93 -5.91 12.43 -6.40
CA TYR A 93 -6.51 13.24 -5.34
C TYR A 93 -6.91 14.60 -5.90
N ASP A 94 -8.20 14.97 -5.82
CA ASP A 94 -8.70 16.26 -6.35
C ASP A 94 -7.95 17.51 -5.81
N ARG A 95 -7.39 17.39 -4.60
CA ARG A 95 -6.63 18.48 -3.94
C ARG A 95 -5.15 18.44 -4.26
N ASP A 96 -4.69 17.42 -4.99
CA ASP A 96 -3.34 17.34 -5.49
C ASP A 96 -3.21 18.16 -6.77
N LYS A 97 -2.31 19.14 -6.74
CA LYS A 97 -2.12 20.06 -7.86
C LYS A 97 -1.03 19.57 -8.83
N SER A 98 -0.24 18.57 -8.46
CA SER A 98 0.71 17.94 -9.37
C SER A 98 0.02 17.15 -10.48
N GLY A 99 -1.21 16.69 -10.23
CA GLY A 99 -1.86 15.71 -11.07
C GLY A 99 -1.28 14.30 -10.91
N SER A 100 -0.46 14.07 -9.87
CA SER A 100 0.10 12.76 -9.58
C SER A 100 -1.02 11.75 -9.30
N ALA A 101 -0.95 10.64 -10.01
CA ALA A 101 -1.70 9.44 -9.69
C ALA A 101 -0.85 8.55 -8.77
N PHE A 102 -1.52 7.71 -7.98
CA PHE A 102 -0.89 6.76 -7.07
C PHE A 102 -1.49 5.37 -7.26
N ASN A 103 -0.63 4.37 -7.36
CA ASN A 103 -1.04 2.99 -7.43
C ASN A 103 -1.32 2.47 -6.02
N PHE A 104 -2.51 1.89 -5.83
CA PHE A 104 -2.93 1.23 -4.61
C PHE A 104 -3.18 -0.24 -4.88
N ILE A 105 -2.71 -1.10 -3.98
CA ILE A 105 -3.22 -2.47 -3.89
C ILE A 105 -4.43 -2.48 -2.97
N ASN A 106 -5.54 -2.99 -3.47
CA ASN A 106 -6.82 -2.98 -2.78
C ASN A 106 -7.29 -4.40 -2.55
N LEU A 107 -7.86 -4.64 -1.38
CA LEU A 107 -8.66 -5.81 -1.05
C LEU A 107 -10.10 -5.35 -0.87
N VAL A 108 -10.97 -5.73 -1.79
CA VAL A 108 -12.38 -5.32 -1.81
C VAL A 108 -13.32 -6.52 -1.84
N GLN A 109 -14.51 -6.34 -1.29
CA GLN A 109 -15.58 -7.33 -1.31
C GLN A 109 -16.44 -7.16 -2.58
N GLY A 110 -16.77 -8.26 -3.25
CA GLY A 110 -17.74 -8.28 -4.33
C GLY A 110 -19.09 -7.73 -3.87
N ARG A 111 -19.67 -6.81 -4.66
CA ARG A 111 -20.96 -6.18 -4.36
C ARG A 111 -21.64 -5.70 -5.64
N ASN A 112 -22.95 -5.90 -5.72
CA ASN A 112 -23.77 -5.39 -6.81
C ASN A 112 -23.92 -3.86 -6.73
N VAL A 113 -22.92 -3.14 -7.23
CA VAL A 113 -22.87 -1.68 -7.33
C VAL A 113 -22.44 -1.27 -8.73
N LYS A 114 -22.91 -0.10 -9.19
CA LYS A 114 -22.57 0.40 -10.53
C LYS A 114 -21.09 0.76 -10.65
N ASP A 115 -20.58 1.41 -9.61
CA ASP A 115 -19.23 1.98 -9.54
C ASP A 115 -18.33 1.12 -8.64
N ILE A 116 -17.14 0.79 -9.13
CA ILE A 116 -16.12 0.00 -8.43
C ILE A 116 -15.71 0.70 -7.13
N GLY A 117 -15.65 2.05 -7.11
CA GLY A 117 -15.35 2.83 -5.91
C GLY A 117 -16.44 2.75 -4.83
N LYS A 118 -17.56 2.05 -5.08
CA LYS A 118 -18.60 1.76 -4.10
C LYS A 118 -18.57 0.31 -3.60
N MET A 119 -17.61 -0.49 -4.03
CA MET A 119 -17.36 -1.81 -3.46
C MET A 119 -16.81 -1.67 -2.04
N PRO A 120 -17.21 -2.51 -1.08
CA PRO A 120 -16.69 -2.42 0.27
C PRO A 120 -15.19 -2.69 0.32
N GLU A 121 -14.42 -1.75 0.84
CA GLU A 121 -12.96 -1.82 0.91
C GLU A 121 -12.52 -2.37 2.27
N ILE A 122 -11.91 -3.55 2.25
CA ILE A 122 -11.36 -4.20 3.43
C ILE A 122 -9.99 -3.62 3.74
N CYS A 123 -9.15 -3.39 2.72
CA CYS A 123 -7.84 -2.78 2.88
C CYS A 123 -7.41 -2.08 1.60
N ALA A 124 -6.74 -0.93 1.72
CA ALA A 124 -6.06 -0.25 0.62
C ALA A 124 -4.69 0.22 1.10
N VAL A 125 -3.63 -0.12 0.35
CA VAL A 125 -2.25 0.25 0.68
C VAL A 125 -1.59 0.91 -0.54
N PRO A 126 -1.00 2.11 -0.40
CA PRO A 126 -0.27 2.73 -1.51
C PRO A 126 0.99 1.91 -1.83
N LEU A 127 1.24 1.68 -3.12
CA LEU A 127 2.39 0.93 -3.63
C LEU A 127 3.45 1.84 -4.26
N SER A 128 3.05 2.71 -5.18
CA SER A 128 3.94 3.61 -5.93
C SER A 128 3.22 4.89 -6.38
N ALA A 129 3.96 5.91 -6.78
CA ALA A 129 3.40 6.95 -7.62
C ALA A 129 3.28 6.42 -9.06
N ALA A 130 2.23 6.82 -9.78
CA ALA A 130 2.01 6.39 -11.15
C ALA A 130 3.14 6.92 -12.06
N GLY A 131 3.66 6.04 -12.92
CA GLY A 131 4.76 6.36 -13.82
C GLY A 131 6.17 6.22 -13.21
N GLU A 132 6.29 5.85 -11.94
CA GLU A 132 7.57 5.43 -11.35
C GLU A 132 7.91 3.98 -11.70
N ASP A 133 9.19 3.62 -11.56
CA ASP A 133 9.66 2.26 -11.81
C ASP A 133 9.01 1.27 -10.84
N ASP A 134 8.20 0.35 -11.38
CA ASP A 134 7.46 -0.65 -10.62
C ASP A 134 8.36 -1.64 -9.84
N LEU A 135 9.67 -1.61 -10.09
CA LEU A 135 10.66 -2.38 -9.32
C LEU A 135 10.72 -1.96 -7.84
N ASP A 136 10.44 -0.70 -7.49
CA ASP A 136 10.73 -0.16 -6.15
C ASP A 136 9.85 -0.75 -5.02
N TYR A 137 8.66 -1.25 -5.35
CA TYR A 137 7.79 -1.94 -4.38
C TYR A 137 7.90 -3.48 -4.45
N GLY A 138 8.53 -4.03 -5.49
CA GLY A 138 8.50 -5.47 -5.78
C GLY A 138 8.95 -6.34 -4.61
N TYR A 139 10.09 -6.00 -4.01
CA TYR A 139 10.62 -6.73 -2.86
C TYR A 139 9.84 -6.51 -1.56
N LYS A 140 9.05 -5.43 -1.47
CA LYS A 140 8.15 -5.15 -0.33
C LYS A 140 6.78 -5.82 -0.47
N MET A 141 6.43 -6.33 -1.66
CA MET A 141 5.11 -6.90 -1.96
C MET A 141 4.68 -7.98 -0.97
N GLY A 142 5.60 -8.89 -0.60
CA GLY A 142 5.32 -9.94 0.37
C GLY A 142 4.94 -9.38 1.76
N ALA A 143 5.68 -8.38 2.25
CA ALA A 143 5.39 -7.75 3.54
C ALA A 143 4.07 -6.96 3.51
N ILE A 144 3.80 -6.25 2.41
CA ILE A 144 2.54 -5.51 2.21
C ILE A 144 1.35 -6.47 2.18
N LEU A 145 1.44 -7.58 1.44
CA LEU A 145 0.37 -8.58 1.38
C LEU A 145 0.13 -9.25 2.74
N LEU A 146 1.20 -9.58 3.48
CA LEU A 146 1.08 -10.11 4.84
C LEU A 146 0.39 -9.10 5.78
N PHE A 147 0.72 -7.81 5.66
CA PHE A 147 0.01 -6.76 6.38
C PHE A 147 -1.48 -6.72 6.01
N MET A 148 -1.82 -6.73 4.71
CA MET A 148 -3.22 -6.74 4.25
C MET A 148 -3.98 -7.95 4.78
N GLN A 149 -3.37 -9.13 4.76
CA GLN A 149 -3.94 -10.35 5.34
C GLN A 149 -4.18 -10.20 6.85
N LYS A 150 -3.19 -9.70 7.60
CA LYS A 150 -3.32 -9.45 9.04
C LYS A 150 -4.39 -8.42 9.35
N HIS A 151 -4.45 -7.35 8.57
CA HIS A 151 -5.48 -6.32 8.63
C HIS A 151 -6.88 -6.90 8.47
N ALA A 152 -7.08 -7.68 7.41
CA ALA A 152 -8.35 -8.34 7.11
C ALA A 152 -8.74 -9.32 8.24
N ALA A 153 -7.80 -10.10 8.77
CA ALA A 153 -8.04 -10.99 9.90
C ALA A 153 -8.47 -10.24 11.18
N LEU A 154 -7.87 -9.07 11.46
CA LEU A 154 -8.26 -8.22 12.58
C LEU A 154 -9.66 -7.63 12.40
N ILE A 155 -10.05 -7.27 11.18
CA ILE A 155 -11.41 -6.82 10.85
C ILE A 155 -12.41 -7.95 11.07
N VAL A 156 -12.10 -9.17 10.62
CA VAL A 156 -12.95 -10.36 10.82
C VAL A 156 -13.12 -10.69 12.30
N ALA A 157 -12.04 -10.64 13.08
CA ALA A 157 -12.06 -10.94 14.51
C ALA A 157 -12.87 -9.92 15.32
N GLU A 158 -12.80 -8.63 14.95
CA GLU A 158 -13.42 -7.53 15.69
C GLU A 158 -14.08 -6.52 14.72
N PRO A 159 -15.22 -6.88 14.11
CA PRO A 159 -15.88 -6.08 13.06
C PRO A 159 -16.48 -4.77 13.59
N THR A 160 -16.47 -4.55 14.90
CA THR A 160 -16.96 -3.33 15.54
C THR A 160 -15.89 -2.23 15.62
N LYS A 161 -14.60 -2.56 15.45
CA LYS A 161 -13.49 -1.59 15.53
C LYS A 161 -13.32 -0.87 14.19
N THR A 162 -14.31 -0.05 13.83
CA THR A 162 -14.39 0.66 12.53
C THR A 162 -13.25 1.65 12.28
N GLY A 163 -12.48 2.02 13.31
CA GLY A 163 -11.26 2.82 13.17
C GLY A 163 -10.25 2.20 12.21
N ARG A 164 -10.23 0.86 12.07
CA ARG A 164 -9.38 0.13 11.13
C ARG A 164 -9.60 0.52 9.66
N ARG A 165 -10.69 1.21 9.32
CA ARG A 165 -10.87 1.81 7.99
C ARG A 165 -9.75 2.76 7.56
N PHE A 166 -8.97 3.29 8.51
CA PHE A 166 -7.86 4.19 8.23
C PHE A 166 -6.54 3.56 8.63
N LEU A 167 -5.53 3.59 7.76
CA LEU A 167 -4.18 3.12 8.12
C LEU A 167 -3.59 3.88 9.32
N SER A 168 -3.98 5.14 9.52
CA SER A 168 -3.58 5.95 10.69
C SER A 168 -4.00 5.37 12.04
N PHE A 169 -4.98 4.45 12.06
CA PHE A 169 -5.38 3.67 13.23
C PHE A 169 -4.19 2.92 13.84
N TYR A 170 -3.31 2.37 13.00
CA TYR A 170 -2.16 1.58 13.43
C TYR A 170 -1.07 2.41 14.13
N ASN A 171 -1.20 3.74 14.17
CA ASN A 171 -0.37 4.58 15.03
C ASN A 171 -0.59 4.28 16.53
N GLU A 172 -1.61 3.50 16.92
CA GLU A 172 -1.70 2.92 18.26
C GLU A 172 -0.49 2.05 18.63
N ASN A 173 0.24 1.54 17.63
CA ASN A 173 1.42 0.70 17.79
C ASN A 173 2.75 1.47 17.89
N ILE A 174 2.77 2.81 17.71
CA ILE A 174 4.01 3.61 17.79
C ILE A 174 4.83 3.34 19.07
N PRO A 175 4.24 3.20 20.27
CA PRO A 175 5.02 2.89 21.48
C PRO A 175 5.89 1.64 21.35
N GLN A 176 5.53 0.67 20.50
CA GLN A 176 6.30 -0.56 20.29
C GLN A 176 7.48 -0.38 19.34
N VAL A 177 7.56 0.74 18.60
CA VAL A 177 8.68 1.06 17.71
C VAL A 177 9.93 1.41 18.49
N THR A 178 9.79 1.85 19.75
CA THR A 178 10.92 2.31 20.57
C THR A 178 11.96 1.23 20.77
N ASP A 179 11.56 -0.04 20.77
CA ASP A 179 12.44 -1.19 20.99
C ASP A 179 12.90 -1.84 19.68
N LYS A 180 12.50 -1.30 18.52
CA LYS A 180 12.81 -1.86 17.20
C LYS A 180 13.92 -1.10 16.48
N THR A 181 14.54 -1.76 15.50
CA THR A 181 15.43 -1.12 14.53
C THR A 181 14.61 -0.69 13.31
N ILE A 182 14.72 0.58 12.93
CA ILE A 182 14.07 1.13 11.72
C ILE A 182 15.07 1.09 10.57
N LEU A 183 14.77 0.31 9.54
CA LEU A 183 15.54 0.28 8.30
C LEU A 183 14.97 1.27 7.29
N VAL A 184 15.84 2.11 6.75
CA VAL A 184 15.49 3.14 5.75
C VAL A 184 16.49 3.10 4.61
N ARG A 185 16.04 3.48 3.40
CA ARG A 185 16.95 3.76 2.28
C ARG A 185 17.32 5.24 2.27
N GLN A 186 18.48 5.58 1.73
CA GLN A 186 19.01 6.95 1.70
C GLN A 186 18.09 7.91 0.94
N GLU A 187 17.52 7.44 -0.17
CA GLU A 187 16.58 8.11 -1.07
C GLU A 187 15.19 8.33 -0.45
N ASP A 188 14.85 7.61 0.63
CA ASP A 188 13.58 7.78 1.34
C ASP A 188 13.62 8.87 2.41
N LEU A 189 14.78 9.51 2.61
CA LEU A 189 15.00 10.50 3.68
C LEU A 189 14.97 11.92 3.14
N SER A 190 14.37 12.83 3.92
CA SER A 190 14.48 14.26 3.64
C SER A 190 15.89 14.80 3.94
N PRO A 191 16.31 15.92 3.33
CA PRO A 191 17.65 16.51 3.51
C PRO A 191 18.03 16.80 4.98
N GLU A 192 17.04 17.13 5.82
CA GLU A 192 17.21 17.43 7.25
C GLU A 192 17.55 16.20 8.10
N ILE A 193 17.29 14.98 7.62
CA ILE A 193 17.65 13.72 8.28
C ILE A 193 18.39 12.76 7.33
N ALA A 194 19.09 13.31 6.34
CA ALA A 194 19.73 12.55 5.29
C ALA A 194 20.97 11.74 5.72
N ASP A 195 21.36 11.77 6.99
CA ASP A 195 22.49 10.99 7.48
C ASP A 195 22.29 10.59 8.94
N THR A 196 23.07 9.59 9.38
CA THR A 196 22.98 9.00 10.70
C THR A 196 23.12 10.02 11.84
N GLU A 197 23.97 11.04 11.68
CA GLU A 197 24.18 12.04 12.73
C GLU A 197 22.99 12.99 12.86
N LYS A 198 22.42 13.43 11.72
CA LYS A 198 21.19 14.22 11.70
C LYS A 198 19.98 13.44 12.25
N ILE A 199 19.88 12.15 11.95
CA ILE A 199 18.82 11.29 12.50
C ILE A 199 18.93 11.21 14.02
N LYS A 200 20.12 10.92 14.56
CA LYS A 200 20.34 10.84 16.02
C LYS A 200 20.02 12.16 16.74
N ALA A 201 20.22 13.30 16.09
CA ALA A 201 19.88 14.60 16.65
C ALA A 201 18.37 14.80 16.86
N VAL A 202 17.51 14.06 16.15
CA VAL A 202 16.04 14.19 16.25
C VAL A 202 15.34 12.96 16.82
N TYR A 203 15.99 11.79 16.80
CA TYR A 203 15.44 10.53 17.28
C TYR A 203 16.51 9.68 17.99
N PRO A 204 16.33 9.37 19.28
CA PRO A 204 17.30 8.59 20.05
C PRO A 204 17.19 7.08 19.82
N GLY A 205 16.25 6.63 18.97
CA GLY A 205 16.06 5.22 18.65
C GLY A 205 17.05 4.68 17.61
N ARG A 206 16.92 3.38 17.31
CA ARG A 206 17.78 2.71 16.33
C ARG A 206 17.23 2.92 14.93
N VAL A 207 17.99 3.61 14.10
CA VAL A 207 17.71 3.80 12.67
C VAL A 207 18.97 3.45 11.90
N GLU A 208 18.84 2.61 10.89
CA GLU A 208 19.93 2.17 10.04
C GLU A 208 19.59 2.52 8.60
N ILE A 209 20.50 3.26 7.95
CA ILE A 209 20.45 3.52 6.51
C ILE A 209 21.10 2.32 5.84
N VAL A 210 20.32 1.56 5.08
CA VAL A 210 20.72 0.27 4.51
C VAL A 210 20.59 0.26 2.98
N THR A 211 21.25 -0.69 2.33
CA THR A 211 21.04 -0.93 0.89
C THR A 211 19.72 -1.66 0.62
N GLU A 212 19.30 -1.68 -0.65
CA GLU A 212 18.14 -2.44 -1.07
C GLU A 212 18.29 -3.93 -0.74
N GLU A 213 19.47 -4.51 -0.98
CA GLU A 213 19.74 -5.93 -0.71
C GLU A 213 19.66 -6.28 0.78
N GLU A 214 20.08 -5.36 1.66
CA GLU A 214 19.95 -5.52 3.11
C GLU A 214 18.48 -5.42 3.54
N MET A 215 17.70 -4.51 2.94
CA MET A 215 16.27 -4.40 3.18
C MET A 215 15.50 -5.64 2.69
N ILE A 216 15.82 -6.14 1.49
CA ILE A 216 15.30 -7.41 0.95
C ILE A 216 15.56 -8.54 1.94
N ARG A 217 16.81 -8.69 2.37
CA ARG A 217 17.20 -9.74 3.32
C ARG A 217 16.42 -9.65 4.62
N ALA A 218 16.27 -8.45 5.17
CA ALA A 218 15.53 -8.27 6.43
C ALA A 218 14.06 -8.72 6.32
N ILE A 219 13.43 -8.44 5.18
CA ILE A 219 12.06 -8.86 4.87
C ILE A 219 11.99 -10.38 4.67
N GLU A 220 12.87 -10.95 3.86
CA GLU A 220 12.87 -12.39 3.53
C GLU A 220 13.20 -13.27 4.74
N GLU A 221 14.18 -12.87 5.55
CA GLU A 221 14.61 -13.58 6.74
C GLU A 221 13.73 -13.33 7.95
N LYS A 222 12.73 -12.44 7.83
CA LYS A 222 11.83 -12.05 8.92
C LYS A 222 12.63 -11.61 10.16
N THR A 223 13.56 -10.67 9.96
CA THR A 223 14.46 -10.23 11.03
C THR A 223 13.63 -9.76 12.23
N PRO A 224 13.88 -10.28 13.45
CA PRO A 224 13.09 -9.93 14.62
C PRO A 224 13.35 -8.50 15.06
N GLU A 225 12.33 -7.87 15.66
CA GLU A 225 12.43 -6.51 16.22
C GLU A 225 12.91 -5.46 15.21
N THR A 226 12.56 -5.65 13.93
CA THR A 226 12.93 -4.78 12.83
C THR A 226 11.69 -4.30 12.08
N VAL A 227 11.70 -3.03 11.67
CA VAL A 227 10.67 -2.44 10.82
C VAL A 227 11.33 -1.80 9.60
N VAL A 228 10.69 -1.94 8.44
CA VAL A 228 11.14 -1.30 7.20
C VAL A 228 10.24 -0.11 6.87
N LEU A 229 10.84 0.95 6.33
CA LEU A 229 10.12 2.07 5.76
C LEU A 229 9.59 1.72 4.37
N HIS A 230 8.28 1.81 4.20
CA HIS A 230 7.63 1.87 2.90
C HIS A 230 7.20 3.32 2.64
N ARG A 231 7.93 4.02 1.78
CA ARG A 231 7.68 5.39 1.35
C ARG A 231 7.09 5.36 -0.05
N VAL A 232 5.99 6.06 -0.26
CA VAL A 232 5.36 6.22 -1.57
C VAL A 232 5.14 7.70 -1.84
N GLY A 233 5.67 8.22 -2.93
CA GLY A 233 5.56 9.63 -3.27
C GLY A 233 6.31 9.92 -4.54
N SER A 234 5.77 10.80 -5.38
CA SER A 234 6.35 11.12 -6.69
C SER A 234 7.77 11.68 -6.58
N SER A 235 8.65 11.13 -7.38
CA SER A 235 10.03 11.56 -7.62
C SER A 235 10.13 12.90 -8.34
N ASP A 236 9.02 13.42 -8.86
CA ASP A 236 8.99 14.74 -9.48
C ASP A 236 9.24 15.83 -8.43
N ASP A 237 10.29 16.62 -8.64
CA ASP A 237 10.69 17.77 -7.81
C ASP A 237 9.74 18.98 -7.98
N THR A 238 8.50 18.75 -8.39
CA THR A 238 7.50 19.80 -8.62
C THR A 238 6.98 20.42 -7.32
N HIS A 239 7.43 19.91 -6.15
CA HIS A 239 7.00 20.34 -4.82
C HIS A 239 5.47 20.35 -4.66
N GLN A 240 4.81 19.42 -5.35
CA GLN A 240 3.37 19.23 -5.37
C GLN A 240 3.14 17.72 -5.43
N GLY A 241 2.22 17.20 -4.61
CA GLY A 241 2.01 15.77 -4.47
C GLY A 241 1.66 15.36 -3.04
N TYR A 242 1.55 14.05 -2.84
CA TYR A 242 1.51 13.42 -1.52
C TYR A 242 2.71 12.49 -1.33
N CYS A 243 3.16 12.38 -0.08
CA CYS A 243 4.13 11.39 0.36
C CYS A 243 3.53 10.59 1.51
N PHE A 244 3.39 9.28 1.30
CA PHE A 244 2.94 8.30 2.26
C PHE A 244 4.14 7.63 2.90
N LYS A 245 4.06 7.39 4.21
CA LYS A 245 5.11 6.75 4.99
C LYS A 245 4.50 5.70 5.89
N MET A 246 5.01 4.48 5.79
CA MET A 246 4.59 3.34 6.60
C MET A 246 5.81 2.67 7.21
N LEU A 247 5.71 2.29 8.49
CA LEU A 247 6.67 1.36 9.10
C LEU A 247 5.99 0.00 9.25
N ILE A 248 6.53 -1.03 8.61
CA ILE A 248 6.00 -2.39 8.61
C ILE A 248 7.03 -3.33 9.25
N GLY A 249 6.60 -4.14 10.21
CA GLY A 249 7.46 -5.15 10.85
C GLY A 249 7.84 -6.26 9.87
N THR A 250 9.11 -6.63 9.87
CA THR A 250 9.64 -7.68 8.99
C THR A 250 9.25 -9.09 9.44
N ASP A 251 9.07 -9.30 10.74
CA ASP A 251 8.77 -10.58 11.37
C ASP A 251 7.27 -10.83 11.58
N ASP A 252 6.53 -9.77 11.89
CA ASP A 252 5.13 -9.86 12.31
C ASP A 252 4.13 -9.23 11.33
N ALA A 253 4.61 -8.56 10.28
CA ALA A 253 3.83 -7.80 9.30
C ALA A 253 2.84 -6.81 9.93
N VAL A 254 3.13 -6.30 11.14
CA VAL A 254 2.34 -5.24 11.78
C VAL A 254 2.75 -3.91 11.19
N MET A 255 1.75 -3.08 10.87
CA MET A 255 2.00 -1.66 10.64
C MET A 255 2.12 -0.96 11.99
N TYR A 256 3.24 -0.27 12.17
CA TYR A 256 3.58 0.44 13.39
C TYR A 256 3.40 1.95 13.28
N TYR A 257 3.48 2.46 12.04
CA TYR A 257 3.37 3.87 11.74
C TYR A 257 2.69 4.07 10.40
N TYR A 258 1.81 5.07 10.32
CA TYR A 258 1.31 5.60 9.08
C TYR A 258 1.19 7.12 9.17
N ASN A 259 1.76 7.81 8.19
CA ASN A 259 1.54 9.23 7.99
C ASN A 259 1.52 9.57 6.51
N THR A 260 0.82 10.65 6.18
CA THR A 260 0.84 11.26 4.86
C THR A 260 1.04 12.76 5.00
N HIS A 261 1.81 13.37 4.11
CA HIS A 261 1.89 14.82 3.98
C HIS A 261 1.81 15.23 2.52
N ARG A 262 1.38 16.46 2.30
CA ARG A 262 1.49 17.11 1.00
C ARG A 262 2.95 17.56 0.83
N THR A 263 3.54 17.26 -0.33
CA THR A 263 4.90 17.71 -0.63
C THR A 263 4.90 19.21 -0.94
N ASP A 264 5.88 19.93 -0.37
CA ASP A 264 6.17 21.34 -0.63
C ASP A 264 7.63 21.66 -0.27
N GLY A 265 8.05 22.93 -0.41
CA GLY A 265 9.44 23.34 -0.13
C GLY A 265 9.90 23.17 1.32
N GLN A 266 8.98 23.03 2.28
CA GLN A 266 9.29 22.76 3.69
C GLN A 266 9.14 21.29 4.04
N ASN A 267 8.27 20.57 3.33
CA ASN A 267 7.95 19.16 3.53
C ASN A 267 8.27 18.39 2.25
N PRO A 268 9.55 18.10 1.96
CA PRO A 268 9.94 17.39 0.74
C PRO A 268 9.38 15.97 0.70
N ASN A 269 9.47 15.31 -0.46
CA ASN A 269 9.16 13.89 -0.56
C ASN A 269 10.16 13.08 0.28
N GLY A 270 9.66 12.25 1.21
CA GLY A 270 10.49 11.43 2.10
C GLY A 270 10.06 11.49 3.58
N LEU A 271 10.76 10.71 4.40
CA LEU A 271 10.66 10.72 5.86
C LEU A 271 11.16 12.07 6.40
N LEU A 272 10.35 12.71 7.23
CA LEU A 272 10.62 14.04 7.78
C LEU A 272 11.14 13.95 9.22
N PRO A 273 11.88 14.97 9.70
CA PRO A 273 12.20 15.10 11.12
C PRO A 273 10.95 15.06 12.02
N ALA A 274 9.82 15.57 11.53
CA ALA A 274 8.55 15.56 12.26
C ALA A 274 8.01 14.13 12.48
N ASP A 275 8.22 13.21 11.54
CA ASP A 275 7.84 11.80 11.69
C ASP A 275 8.68 11.16 12.81
N LEU A 276 10.01 11.32 12.74
CA LEU A 276 10.93 10.83 13.75
C LEU A 276 10.67 11.42 15.15
N LYS A 277 10.41 12.72 15.24
CA LYS A 277 10.00 13.39 16.50
C LYS A 277 8.69 12.83 17.05
N ARG A 278 7.78 12.36 16.20
CA ARG A 278 6.53 11.73 16.65
C ARG A 278 6.78 10.35 17.23
N LEU A 279 7.70 9.56 16.65
CA LEU A 279 8.16 8.29 17.22
C LEU A 279 8.85 8.51 18.57
N ALA A 280 9.66 9.58 18.69
CA ALA A 280 10.39 9.92 19.91
C ALA A 280 9.52 10.20 21.14
N ARG A 281 8.23 10.56 20.96
CA ARG A 281 7.33 10.96 22.07
C ARG A 281 7.03 9.84 23.07
N PHE A 282 7.30 8.59 22.70
CA PHE A 282 7.00 7.41 23.50
C PHE A 282 8.24 6.78 24.14
N ARG A 283 9.40 7.45 24.02
CA ARG A 283 10.62 7.10 24.74
C ARG A 283 10.80 7.94 25.99
#